data_AF-A3JJY9-F1
#
_entry.id   AF-A3JJY9-F1
#
_cell.length_a   1.000
_cell.length_b   1.000
_cell.length_c   1.000
_cell.angle_alpha   90.00
_cell.angle_beta   90.00
_cell.angle_gamma   90.00
#
_symmetry.space_group_name_H-M   'P 1'
#
loop_
_entity.id
_entity.type
_entity.pdbx_description
1 polymer ?
#
loop_
_entity_poly.entity_id
_entity_poly.type
_entity_poly.pdbx_seq_one_letter_code
_entity_poly.pdbx_strand_id
1 'polypeptide(L)' 'MPVLVARDRRAGEADFVLKHFTLKNVEQHLLPLLNRDIVLCTDGHLTFETLTRKHHPEHKVLNASVGERVKASVFHIQG' A
#
# COMPACT_ATOMS: atom_id res chain seq x y z
N MET A 1 -16.31 8.17 1.82
CA MET A 1 -16.19 6.77 1.37
C MET A 1 -14.71 6.50 1.12
N PRO A 2 -14.08 5.52 1.79
CA PRO A 2 -12.65 5.28 1.65
C PRO A 2 -12.29 4.71 0.27
N VAL A 3 -11.19 5.19 -0.30
CA VAL A 3 -10.63 4.70 -1.57
C VAL A 3 -9.25 4.11 -1.29
N LEU A 4 -8.97 2.94 -1.83
CA LEU A 4 -7.65 2.32 -1.86
C LEU A 4 -7.09 2.49 -3.27
N VAL A 5 -5.92 3.11 -3.39
CA VAL A 5 -5.20 3.21 -4.67
C VAL A 5 -3.89 2.44 -4.53
N ALA A 6 -3.63 1.54 -5.48
CA ALA A 6 -2.38 0.81 -5.62
C ALA A 6 -1.74 1.18 -6.95
N ARG A 7 -0.47 1.59 -6.91
CA ARG A 7 0.27 2.02 -8.09
C ARG A 7 1.62 1.34 -8.14
N ASP A 8 1.98 0.84 -9.32
CA ASP A 8 3.29 0.24 -9.58
C ASP A 8 4.30 1.23 -10.20
N ARG A 9 5.56 0.79 -10.33
CA ARG A 9 6.65 1.61 -10.90
C ARG A 9 6.51 1.93 -12.39
N ARG A 10 5.67 1.18 -13.12
CA ARG A 10 5.36 1.40 -14.54
C ARG A 10 4.14 2.32 -14.72
N ALA A 11 3.69 2.94 -13.63
CA ALA A 11 2.46 3.74 -13.58
C ALA A 11 1.19 2.93 -13.89
N GLY A 12 1.24 1.60 -13.73
CA GLY A 12 0.04 0.78 -13.63
C GLY A 12 -0.68 1.13 -12.33
N GLU A 13 -1.97 1.39 -12.41
CA GLU A 13 -2.79 1.85 -11.29
C GLU A 13 -4.04 0.98 -11.17
N ALA A 14 -4.44 0.72 -9.93
CA ALA A 14 -5.72 0.10 -9.59
C ALA A 14 -6.32 0.86 -8.41
N ASP A 15 -7.58 1.24 -8.53
CA ASP A 15 -8.34 1.90 -7.47
C ASP A 15 -9.56 1.08 -7.05
N PHE A 16 -9.87 1.13 -5.76
CA PHE A 16 -11.01 0.42 -5.17
C PHE A 16 -11.76 1.32 -4.22
N VAL A 17 -13.05 1.45 -4.45
CA VAL A 17 -13.98 2.05 -3.51
C VAL A 17 -14.31 1.02 -2.43
N LEU A 18 -13.86 1.29 -1.20
CA LEU A 18 -14.11 0.41 -0.07
C LEU A 18 -15.37 0.85 0.68
N LYS A 19 -16.22 -0.11 1.05
CA LYS A 19 -17.36 0.16 1.95
C LYS A 19 -16.88 0.67 3.31
N HIS A 20 -15.81 0.06 3.83
CA HIS A 20 -15.10 0.47 5.04
C HIS A 20 -13.61 0.17 4.90
N PHE A 21 -12.75 1.00 5.48
CA PHE A 21 -11.31 0.75 5.51
C PHE A 21 -10.96 -0.23 6.64
N THR A 22 -11.08 -1.52 6.37
CA THR A 22 -10.79 -2.61 7.32
C THR A 22 -9.76 -3.56 6.73
N LEU A 23 -9.01 -4.28 7.58
CA LEU A 23 -8.02 -5.27 7.14
C LEU A 23 -8.62 -6.26 6.13
N LYS A 24 -9.79 -6.83 6.44
CA LYS A 24 -10.49 -7.78 5.54
C LYS A 24 -10.75 -7.18 4.15
N ASN A 25 -11.25 -5.94 4.10
CA ASN A 25 -11.55 -5.29 2.83
C ASN A 25 -10.29 -4.94 2.06
N VAL A 26 -9.23 -4.50 2.75
CA VAL A 26 -7.93 -4.24 2.10
C VAL A 26 -7.34 -5.54 1.57
N GLU A 27 -7.32 -6.62 2.35
CA GLU A 27 -6.82 -7.93 1.93
C GLU A 27 -7.53 -8.44 0.67
N GLN A 28 -8.87 -8.36 0.63
CA GLN A 28 -9.67 -8.85 -0.49
C GLN A 28 -9.31 -8.17 -1.82
N HIS A 29 -8.99 -6.87 -1.81
CA HIS A 29 -8.72 -6.11 -3.02
C HIS A 29 -7.23 -6.01 -3.35
N LEU A 30 -6.38 -5.91 -2.33
CA LEU A 30 -4.95 -5.67 -2.51
C LEU A 30 -4.17 -6.96 -2.78
N LEU A 31 -4.41 -8.04 -2.04
CA LEU A 31 -3.62 -9.28 -2.16
C LEU A 31 -3.59 -9.86 -3.58
N PRO A 32 -4.69 -9.88 -4.36
CA PRO A 32 -4.67 -10.37 -5.73
C PRO A 32 -3.73 -9.60 -6.67
N LEU A 33 -3.36 -8.37 -6.31
CA LEU A 33 -2.44 -7.53 -7.08
C LEU A 33 -0.97 -7.72 -6.68
N LEU A 34 -0.71 -8.38 -5.55
CA LEU A 34 0.65 -8.52 -5.02
C LEU A 34 1.31 -9.78 -5.59
N ASN A 35 2.36 -9.60 -6.39
CA ASN A 35 3.25 -10.69 -6.78
C ASN A 35 4.19 -11.06 -5.62
N ARG A 36 4.81 -12.25 -5.66
CA ARG A 36 5.73 -12.70 -4.60
C ARG A 36 6.96 -11.80 -4.43
N ASP A 37 7.42 -11.16 -5.51
CA ASP A 37 8.64 -10.34 -5.52
C ASP A 37 8.33 -8.84 -5.56
N ILE A 38 7.34 -8.39 -4.78
CA ILE A 38 7.03 -6.97 -4.66
C ILE A 38 7.61 -6.37 -3.38
N VAL A 39 7.85 -5.06 -3.44
CA VAL A 39 8.02 -4.22 -2.27
C VAL A 39 6.75 -3.38 -2.13
N LEU A 40 5.98 -3.65 -1.10
CA LEU A 40 4.79 -2.87 -0.77
C LEU A 40 5.21 -1.60 -0.03
N CYS A 41 4.78 -0.44 -0.52
CA CYS A 41 5.05 0.85 0.11
C CYS A 41 3.76 1.46 0.64
N THR A 42 3.73 1.83 1.92
CA THR A 42 2.55 2.43 2.54
C THR A 42 2.93 3.57 3.48
N ASP A 43 1.94 4.36 3.88
CA ASP A 43 2.05 5.47 4.82
C ASP A 43 2.30 5.04 6.29
N GLY A 44 2.35 3.73 6.56
CA GLY A 44 2.50 3.18 7.90
C GLY A 44 1.19 3.04 8.67
N HIS A 45 0.02 3.15 8.03
CA HIS A 45 -1.24 2.89 8.71
C HIS A 45 -1.29 1.47 9.29
N LEU A 46 -1.82 1.32 10.52
CA LEU A 46 -1.86 0.06 11.27
C LEU A 46 -2.47 -1.11 10.48
N THR A 47 -3.46 -0.82 9.64
CA THR A 47 -4.08 -1.81 8.72
C THR A 47 -3.05 -2.41 7.77
N PHE A 48 -2.18 -1.59 7.17
CA PHE A 48 -1.15 -2.06 6.26
C PHE A 48 -0.04 -2.80 6.99
N GLU A 49 0.37 -2.32 8.16
CA GLU A 49 1.33 -3.06 8.99
C GLU A 49 0.81 -4.44 9.41
N THR A 50 -0.49 -4.54 9.73
CA THR A 50 -1.10 -5.81 10.12
C THR A 50 -1.19 -6.76 8.92
N LEU A 51 -1.51 -6.24 7.74
CA LEU A 51 -1.48 -6.98 6.47
C LEU A 51 -0.07 -7.49 6.17
N THR A 52 0.95 -6.65 6.29
CA THR A 52 2.32 -7.03 5.94
C THR A 52 2.91 -8.02 6.94
N ARG A 53 2.57 -7.90 8.24
CA ARG A 53 2.91 -8.92 9.25
C ARG A 53 2.26 -10.28 8.97
N LYS A 54 1.07 -10.30 8.37
CA LYS A 54 0.30 -11.54 8.11
C LYS A 54 0.68 -12.23 6.79
N HIS A 55 0.98 -11.47 5.74
CA HIS A 55 1.24 -12.00 4.40
C HIS A 55 2.71 -11.90 3.97
N HIS A 56 3.55 -11.31 4.82
CA HIS A 56 5.00 -11.19 4.64
C HIS A 56 5.50 -10.59 3.31
N PRO A 57 4.82 -9.62 2.65
CA PRO A 57 5.47 -8.85 1.59
C PRO A 57 6.63 -8.03 2.18
N GLU A 58 7.67 -7.77 1.39
CA GLU A 58 8.64 -6.74 1.77
C GLU A 58 7.89 -5.41 1.93
N HIS A 59 8.00 -4.78 3.10
CA HIS A 59 7.20 -3.61 3.45
C HIS A 59 8.10 -2.42 3.75
N LYS A 60 7.92 -1.34 2.98
CA LYS A 60 8.56 -0.05 3.23
C LYS A 60 7.53 0.98 3.65
N VAL A 61 7.65 1.42 4.89
CA VAL A 61 6.86 2.56 5.39
C VAL A 61 7.51 3.86 4.92
N LEU A 62 6.69 4.73 4.36
CA LEU A 62 7.00 6.09 3.94
C LEU A 62 6.22 7.04 4.85
N ASN A 63 6.93 7.76 5.71
CA ASN A 63 6.28 8.66 6.62
C ASN A 63 6.07 10.02 5.94
N ALA A 64 4.90 10.18 5.30
CA ALA A 64 4.53 11.44 4.65
C ALA A 64 4.51 12.63 5.63
N SER A 65 4.27 12.39 6.93
CA SER A 65 4.20 13.41 7.98
C SER A 65 5.55 14.05 8.30
N VAL A 66 6.67 13.40 7.96
CA VAL A 66 8.04 13.96 8.09
C VAL A 66 8.59 14.46 6.76
N GLY A 67 7.73 14.59 5.73
CA GLY A 67 8.12 15.05 4.39
C GLY A 67 8.77 13.96 3.53
N GLU A 68 8.87 12.71 4.01
CA GLU A 68 9.41 11.59 3.24
C GLU A 68 8.33 11.05 2.28
N ARG A 69 8.16 11.73 1.14
CA ARG A 69 7.29 11.29 0.03
C ARG A 69 8.00 10.38 -0.97
N VAL A 70 9.33 10.27 -0.83
CA VAL A 70 10.21 9.46 -1.67
C VAL A 70 11.25 8.76 -0.79
N LYS A 71 11.26 7.43 -0.79
CA LYS A 71 12.35 6.64 -0.19
C LYS A 71 13.11 5.92 -1.30
N ALA A 72 14.42 5.87 -1.15
CA ALA A 72 15.35 5.23 -2.10
C ALA A 72 15.24 5.71 -3.56
N SER A 73 14.63 6.87 -3.83
CA SER A 73 14.41 7.42 -5.18
C SER A 73 13.56 6.55 -6.13
N VAL A 74 12.78 5.59 -5.60
CA VAL A 74 11.92 4.69 -6.43
C VAL A 74 10.48 4.62 -5.94
N PHE A 75 10.18 5.02 -4.69
CA PHE A 75 8.86 4.83 -4.09
C PHE A 75 8.12 6.16 -3.97
N HIS A 76 7.00 6.31 -4.68
CA HIS A 76 6.17 7.52 -4.67
C HIS A 76 4.83 7.22 -4.03
N ILE A 77 4.40 8.03 -3.06
CA ILE A 77 3.01 8.09 -2.61
C ILE A 77 2.38 9.32 -3.24
N GLN A 78 1.29 9.14 -3.99
CA GLN A 78 0.43 10.25 -4.38
C GLN A 78 -0.28 10.78 -3.14
N GLY A 79 0.03 12.04 -2.80
CA GLY A 79 -0.79 12.85 -1.91
C GLY A 79 -1.94 13.49 -2.67
#